data_AF-W2SK22-F1
#
_entry.id   AF-W2SK22-F1
#
_cell.length_a   1.000
_cell.length_b   1.000
_cell.length_c   1.000
_cell.angle_alpha   90.00
_cell.angle_beta   90.00
_cell.angle_gamma   90.00
#
_symmetry.space_group_name_H-M   'P 1'
#
loop_
_entity.id
_entity.type
_entity.pdbx_description
1 polymer ?
#
loop_
_entity_poly.entity_id
_entity_poly.type
_entity_poly.pdbx_seq_one_letter_code
_entity_poly.pdbx_strand_id
1 'polypeptide(L)'
;MLDSLIKGVYPDSFLVAWDEYDDAKESENDRPTEYSSKEQLFLTMGMALGGVDLEHYQMKNEDQALSALLQITISLIVAEERLEFEHRDLHIGNVLVLENDRDLEYRFSGGTMILRSYGIKVNLIDFTLSRMRKEETTIFRDLESDEELFAGTGDYQFDIYRMMRHENQGDWLTFTPKTNCFWLHYLSKQLISKRKCKKAIPKKRRQTLQEMWDQLLNFDTLRDVFTNDDFYDVLQRHLIIKSRPNE
;
A
#
# COMPACT_ATOMS: atom_id res chain seq x y z
N MET A 1 -10.56 11.95 12.72
CA MET A 1 -11.36 10.74 12.37
C MET A 1 -12.64 10.81 13.16
N LEU A 2 -13.77 10.61 12.49
CA LEU A 2 -15.07 10.41 13.12
C LEU A 2 -15.31 8.91 13.08
N ASP A 3 -14.96 8.23 14.16
CA ASP A 3 -15.18 6.79 14.29
C ASP A 3 -16.35 6.58 15.26
N SER A 4 -17.30 5.74 14.89
CA SER A 4 -18.53 5.56 15.66
C SER A 4 -19.05 4.14 15.53
N LEU A 5 -19.47 3.57 16.66
CA LEU A 5 -20.27 2.35 16.69
C LEU A 5 -21.74 2.77 16.61
N ILE A 6 -22.38 2.44 15.49
CA ILE A 6 -23.79 2.74 15.25
C ILE A 6 -24.63 1.48 15.36
N LYS A 7 -25.88 1.64 15.77
CA LYS A 7 -26.86 0.55 15.89
C LYS A 7 -28.08 0.87 15.05
N GLY A 8 -28.53 -0.06 14.21
CA GLY A 8 -29.77 0.09 13.46
C GLY A 8 -29.70 -0.46 12.04
N VAL A 9 -30.67 -0.06 11.23
CA VAL A 9 -30.76 -0.46 9.81
C VAL A 9 -29.93 0.47 8.92
N TYR A 10 -29.64 0.03 7.70
CA TYR A 10 -29.01 0.88 6.69
C TYR A 10 -29.93 2.08 6.35
N PRO A 11 -29.40 3.31 6.26
CA PRO A 11 -30.18 4.47 5.80
C PRO A 11 -30.69 4.28 4.36
N ASP A 12 -31.92 4.72 4.08
CA ASP A 12 -32.52 4.60 2.74
C ASP A 12 -31.65 5.22 1.64
N SER A 13 -31.00 6.37 1.92
CA SER A 13 -30.09 7.02 0.98
C SER A 13 -28.86 6.16 0.64
N PHE A 14 -28.42 5.28 1.55
CA PHE A 14 -27.29 4.39 1.30
C PHE A 14 -27.72 3.16 0.52
N LEU A 15 -28.96 2.69 0.72
CA LEU A 15 -29.54 1.61 -0.08
C LEU A 15 -29.70 2.04 -1.54
N VAL A 16 -30.19 3.26 -1.78
CA VAL A 16 -30.27 3.83 -3.14
C VAL A 16 -28.88 3.89 -3.79
N ALA A 17 -27.88 4.39 -3.06
CA ALA A 17 -26.51 4.45 -3.58
C ALA A 17 -25.90 3.04 -3.84
N TRP A 18 -26.27 2.04 -3.03
CA TRP A 18 -25.87 0.66 -3.25
C TRP A 18 -26.51 0.10 -4.53
N ASP A 19 -27.81 0.31 -4.73
CA ASP A 19 -28.54 -0.14 -5.93
C ASP A 19 -27.97 0.51 -7.21
N GLU A 20 -27.69 1.83 -7.17
CA GLU A 20 -27.07 2.55 -8.29
C GLU A 20 -25.67 2.01 -8.64
N TYR A 21 -24.91 1.58 -7.62
CA TYR A 21 -23.60 0.97 -7.84
C TYR A 21 -23.73 -0.43 -8.43
N ASP A 22 -24.61 -1.27 -7.87
CA ASP A 22 -24.85 -2.64 -8.31
C ASP A 22 -25.32 -2.67 -9.78
N ASP A 23 -26.27 -1.83 -10.14
CA ASP A 23 -26.75 -1.69 -11.53
C ASP A 23 -25.61 -1.31 -12.51
N ALA A 24 -24.63 -0.53 -12.05
CA ALA A 24 -23.55 -0.01 -12.88
C ALA A 24 -22.31 -0.91 -12.93
N LYS A 25 -22.08 -1.72 -11.89
CA LYS A 25 -20.81 -2.43 -11.65
C LYS A 25 -20.93 -3.90 -11.30
N GLU A 26 -22.14 -4.37 -10.99
CA GLU A 26 -22.42 -5.73 -10.49
C GLU A 26 -21.66 -5.99 -9.18
N SER A 27 -22.34 -5.78 -8.05
CA SER A 27 -21.79 -6.01 -6.72
C SER A 27 -21.67 -7.50 -6.44
N GLU A 28 -20.53 -7.91 -5.89
CA GLU A 28 -20.34 -9.27 -5.37
C GLU A 28 -20.90 -9.45 -3.95
N ASN A 29 -21.37 -8.36 -3.32
CA ASN A 29 -21.86 -8.37 -1.94
C ASN A 29 -23.37 -8.58 -1.87
N ASP A 30 -23.83 -9.19 -0.78
CA ASP A 30 -25.25 -9.18 -0.44
C ASP A 30 -25.73 -7.74 -0.20
N ARG A 31 -26.91 -7.43 -0.73
CA ARG A 31 -27.56 -6.14 -0.50
C ARG A 31 -27.72 -5.90 1.01
N PRO A 32 -27.42 -4.71 1.57
CA PRO A 32 -27.41 -4.51 3.03
C PRO A 32 -28.72 -4.82 3.77
N THR A 33 -29.84 -4.90 3.05
CA THR A 33 -31.12 -5.35 3.61
C THR A 33 -31.12 -6.81 4.07
N GLU A 34 -30.22 -7.65 3.56
CA GLU A 34 -30.16 -9.08 3.92
C GLU A 34 -29.63 -9.31 5.34
N TYR A 35 -28.77 -8.41 5.86
CA TYR A 35 -28.17 -8.55 7.20
C TYR A 35 -28.48 -7.39 8.16
N SER A 36 -28.98 -6.26 7.66
CA SER A 36 -29.28 -5.12 8.54
C SER A 36 -30.53 -5.36 9.41
N SER A 37 -30.45 -4.96 10.68
CA SER A 37 -31.57 -5.05 11.61
C SER A 37 -31.50 -3.91 12.63
N LYS A 38 -32.58 -3.65 13.36
CA LYS A 38 -32.59 -2.62 14.43
C LYS A 38 -31.54 -2.88 15.53
N GLU A 39 -31.11 -4.14 15.67
CA GLU A 39 -30.14 -4.57 16.67
C GLU A 39 -28.72 -4.68 16.11
N GLN A 40 -28.55 -4.64 14.79
CA GLN A 40 -27.26 -4.77 14.14
C GLN A 40 -26.33 -3.60 14.52
N LEU A 41 -25.09 -3.94 14.84
CA LEU A 41 -24.03 -2.98 15.11
C LEU A 41 -23.12 -2.83 13.88
N PHE A 42 -22.75 -1.60 13.56
CA PHE A 42 -21.79 -1.28 12.51
C PHE A 42 -20.71 -0.35 13.07
N LEU A 43 -19.47 -0.58 12.66
CA LEU A 43 -18.37 0.36 12.87
C LEU A 43 -18.28 1.26 11.63
N THR A 44 -18.44 2.56 11.81
CA THR A 44 -18.23 3.55 10.75
C THR A 44 -16.93 4.31 11.00
N MET A 45 -16.11 4.45 9.95
CA MET A 45 -14.84 5.17 10.01
C MET A 45 -14.85 6.29 8.96
N GLY A 46 -14.78 7.54 9.41
CA GLY A 46 -14.69 8.70 8.54
C GLY A 46 -13.26 8.92 8.04
N MET A 47 -13.00 8.63 6.76
CA MET A 47 -11.69 8.74 6.13
C MET A 47 -11.63 9.91 5.14
N ALA A 48 -10.43 10.45 4.90
CA ALA A 48 -10.22 11.40 3.81
C ALA A 48 -10.31 10.68 2.45
N LEU A 49 -10.85 11.36 1.44
CA LEU A 49 -10.91 10.82 0.08
C LEU A 49 -9.49 10.58 -0.45
N GLY A 50 -9.10 9.30 -0.59
CA GLY A 50 -7.75 8.91 -1.00
C GLY A 50 -7.51 8.91 -2.51
N GLY A 51 -8.57 9.09 -3.31
CA GLY A 51 -8.52 9.05 -4.77
C GLY A 51 -8.96 7.71 -5.35
N VAL A 52 -8.39 7.32 -6.49
CA VAL A 52 -8.70 6.07 -7.21
C VAL A 52 -7.60 5.05 -6.92
N ASP A 53 -7.94 3.79 -6.70
CA ASP A 53 -6.95 2.73 -6.50
C ASP A 53 -6.03 2.54 -7.71
N LEU A 54 -4.84 1.97 -7.51
CA LEU A 54 -3.87 1.72 -8.59
C LEU A 54 -4.37 0.67 -9.60
N GLU A 55 -5.33 -0.19 -9.25
CA GLU A 55 -5.96 -1.14 -10.17
C GLU A 55 -6.76 -0.41 -11.26
N HIS A 56 -7.31 0.76 -10.97
CA HIS A 56 -8.08 1.56 -11.91
C HIS A 56 -7.32 2.80 -12.40
N TYR A 57 -6.35 3.31 -11.64
CA TYR A 57 -5.54 4.46 -12.06
C TYR A 57 -4.57 4.08 -13.20
N GLN A 58 -4.29 5.04 -14.08
CA GLN A 58 -3.43 4.87 -15.24
C GLN A 58 -2.25 5.86 -15.18
N MET A 59 -1.05 5.34 -14.91
CA MET A 59 0.16 6.15 -14.83
C MET A 59 0.50 6.79 -16.19
N LYS A 60 0.92 8.06 -16.14
CA LYS A 60 1.23 8.90 -17.29
C LYS A 60 2.62 8.62 -17.87
N ASN A 61 3.62 8.39 -17.02
CA ASN A 61 5.02 8.21 -17.42
C ASN A 61 5.84 7.42 -16.37
N GLU A 62 7.12 7.16 -16.69
CA GLU A 62 8.09 6.49 -15.80
C GLU A 62 8.23 7.23 -14.46
N ASP A 63 8.39 8.54 -14.49
CA ASP A 63 8.65 9.34 -13.28
C ASP A 63 7.48 9.26 -12.28
N GLN A 64 6.25 9.24 -12.78
CA GLN A 64 5.06 9.10 -11.96
C GLN A 64 4.98 7.71 -11.30
N ALA A 65 5.32 6.64 -12.04
CA ALA A 65 5.36 5.29 -11.50
C ALA A 65 6.47 5.12 -10.44
N LEU A 66 7.66 5.66 -10.69
CA LEU A 66 8.76 5.65 -9.73
C LEU A 66 8.45 6.51 -8.50
N SER A 67 7.82 7.66 -8.68
CA SER A 67 7.35 8.49 -7.56
C SER A 67 6.34 7.75 -6.70
N ALA A 68 5.36 7.05 -7.30
CA ALA A 68 4.41 6.24 -6.54
C ALA A 68 5.13 5.18 -5.69
N LEU A 69 6.06 4.42 -6.28
CA LEU A 69 6.84 3.42 -5.55
C LEU A 69 7.64 4.05 -4.41
N LEU A 70 8.33 5.18 -4.64
CA LEU A 70 9.09 5.87 -3.61
C LEU A 70 8.21 6.46 -2.50
N GLN A 71 7.02 6.98 -2.82
CA GLN A 71 6.04 7.43 -1.83
C GLN A 71 5.64 6.29 -0.89
N ILE A 72 5.39 5.10 -1.46
CA ILE A 72 5.06 3.88 -0.71
C ILE A 72 6.27 3.46 0.15
N THR A 73 7.46 3.38 -0.44
CA THR A 73 8.71 3.04 0.25
C THR A 73 8.93 3.91 1.48
N ILE A 74 8.90 5.23 1.31
CA ILE A 74 9.18 6.19 2.40
C ILE A 74 8.10 6.12 3.47
N SER A 75 6.83 5.98 3.07
CA SER A 75 5.71 5.87 4.02
C SER A 75 5.85 4.62 4.89
N LEU A 76 6.20 3.48 4.28
CA LEU A 76 6.42 2.23 5.00
C LEU A 76 7.65 2.29 5.89
N ILE A 77 8.79 2.84 5.43
CA ILE A 77 9.98 3.01 6.29
C ILE A 77 9.64 3.86 7.54
N VAL A 78 8.91 4.96 7.35
CA VAL A 78 8.49 5.80 8.48
C VAL A 78 7.57 5.05 9.45
N ALA A 79 6.71 4.17 8.94
CA ALA A 79 5.83 3.35 9.76
C ALA A 79 6.58 2.20 10.44
N GLU A 80 7.54 1.55 9.77
CA GLU A 80 8.49 0.59 10.34
C GLU A 80 9.23 1.20 11.53
N GLU A 81 9.79 2.39 11.37
CA GLU A 81 10.56 3.06 12.44
C GLU A 81 9.70 3.46 13.64
N ARG A 82 8.49 3.96 13.39
CA ARG A 82 7.65 4.52 14.46
C ARG A 82 6.79 3.49 15.15
N LEU A 83 6.39 2.46 14.42
CA LEU A 83 5.35 1.54 14.83
C LEU A 83 5.71 0.08 14.54
N GLU A 84 6.94 -0.23 14.10
CA GLU A 84 7.31 -1.56 13.62
C GLU A 84 6.23 -2.13 12.67
N PHE A 85 5.77 -1.27 11.76
CA PHE A 85 4.60 -1.55 10.94
C PHE A 85 4.92 -2.53 9.80
N GLU A 86 4.01 -3.46 9.59
CA GLU A 86 3.93 -4.29 8.38
C GLU A 86 2.53 -4.18 7.79
N HIS A 87 2.40 -3.87 6.50
CA HIS A 87 1.08 -3.77 5.88
C HIS A 87 0.42 -5.15 5.72
N ARG A 88 1.21 -6.14 5.31
CA ARG A 88 0.85 -7.54 5.07
C ARG A 88 -0.23 -7.81 4.01
N ASP A 89 -0.88 -6.78 3.47
CA ASP A 89 -1.81 -6.93 2.36
C ASP A 89 -1.79 -5.77 1.33
N LEU A 90 -0.61 -5.30 0.95
CA LEU A 90 -0.49 -4.11 0.10
C LEU A 90 -0.58 -4.45 -1.39
N HIS A 91 -1.69 -5.06 -1.79
CA HIS A 91 -2.00 -5.29 -3.21
C HIS A 91 -2.40 -3.98 -3.91
N ILE A 92 -2.51 -4.02 -5.24
CA ILE A 92 -2.70 -2.81 -6.06
C ILE A 92 -4.02 -2.07 -5.76
N GLY A 93 -5.04 -2.77 -5.23
CA GLY A 93 -6.29 -2.18 -4.77
C GLY A 93 -6.15 -1.34 -3.49
N ASN A 94 -5.14 -1.65 -2.66
CA ASN A 94 -4.90 -1.00 -1.37
C ASN A 94 -3.97 0.22 -1.45
N VAL A 95 -3.70 0.68 -2.68
CA VAL A 95 -2.92 1.88 -2.93
C VAL A 95 -3.77 2.87 -3.72
N LEU A 96 -4.22 3.94 -3.07
CA LEU A 96 -5.01 4.99 -3.69
C LEU A 96 -4.13 6.11 -4.24
N VAL A 97 -4.53 6.68 -5.36
CA VAL A 97 -3.87 7.78 -6.05
C VAL A 97 -4.81 8.96 -6.20
N LEU A 98 -4.37 10.10 -5.68
CA LEU A 98 -5.02 11.40 -5.83
C LEU A 98 -4.14 12.32 -6.67
N GLU A 99 -4.73 13.09 -7.58
CA GLU A 99 -4.00 14.14 -8.30
C GLU A 99 -3.50 15.22 -7.32
N ASN A 100 -2.25 15.65 -7.46
CA ASN A 100 -1.58 16.56 -6.55
C ASN A 100 -0.44 17.33 -7.23
N ASP A 101 -0.59 18.64 -7.35
CA ASP A 101 0.36 19.50 -8.07
C ASP A 101 1.57 19.94 -7.24
N ARG A 102 1.70 19.47 -5.99
CA ARG A 102 2.80 19.87 -5.09
C ARG A 102 3.72 18.71 -4.80
N ASP A 103 5.02 18.98 -4.71
CA ASP A 103 5.96 18.00 -4.19
C ASP A 103 5.66 17.69 -2.72
N LEU A 104 6.04 16.47 -2.30
CA LEU A 104 5.66 15.90 -1.02
C LEU A 104 6.80 16.01 -0.02
N GLU A 105 6.49 16.50 1.18
CA GLU A 105 7.47 16.65 2.24
C GLU A 105 7.35 15.51 3.26
N TYR A 106 8.46 14.82 3.51
CA TYR A 106 8.59 13.75 4.49
C TYR A 106 9.61 14.13 5.56
N ARG A 107 9.28 13.82 6.82
CA ARG A 107 10.23 13.94 7.94
C ARG A 107 10.84 12.57 8.23
N PHE A 108 12.13 12.45 7.94
CA PHE A 108 12.87 11.20 8.03
C PHE A 108 14.20 11.44 8.75
N SER A 109 14.54 10.60 9.73
CA SER A 109 15.80 10.68 10.50
C SER A 109 16.14 12.09 11.02
N GLY A 110 15.12 12.86 11.39
CA GLY A 110 15.26 14.24 11.88
C GLY A 110 15.51 15.32 10.82
N GLY A 111 15.66 14.96 9.54
CA GLY A 111 15.76 15.86 8.39
C GLY A 111 14.43 16.01 7.63
N THR A 112 14.45 16.88 6.62
CA THR A 112 13.32 17.07 5.70
C THR A 112 13.72 16.58 4.31
N MET A 113 12.93 15.65 3.78
CA MET A 113 13.10 15.10 2.44
C MET A 113 11.91 15.50 1.59
N ILE A 114 12.18 16.06 0.42
CA ILE A 114 11.15 16.40 -0.56
C ILE A 114 11.20 15.35 -1.67
N LEU A 115 10.06 14.73 -1.95
CA LEU A 115 9.87 13.81 -3.07
C LEU A 115 9.05 14.50 -4.15
N ARG A 116 9.58 14.50 -5.37
CA ARG A 116 8.85 15.00 -6.54
C ARG A 116 7.59 14.18 -6.77
N SER A 117 6.42 14.83 -6.80
CA SER A 117 5.13 14.13 -6.83
C SER A 117 4.73 13.67 -8.22
N TYR A 118 5.20 14.36 -9.27
CA TYR A 118 4.77 14.18 -10.66
C TYR A 118 3.24 14.15 -10.82
N GLY A 119 2.58 15.04 -10.07
CA GLY A 119 1.13 15.21 -10.17
C GLY A 119 0.31 14.22 -9.34
N ILE A 120 0.93 13.38 -8.48
CA ILE A 120 0.19 12.40 -7.67
C ILE A 120 0.58 12.38 -6.20
N LYS A 121 -0.38 12.00 -5.37
CA LYS A 121 -0.19 11.62 -3.97
C LYS A 121 -0.76 10.21 -3.76
N VAL A 122 0.04 9.35 -3.16
CA VAL A 122 -0.31 7.99 -2.79
C VAL A 122 -0.85 7.95 -1.36
N ASN A 123 -1.91 7.19 -1.13
CA ASN A 123 -2.45 6.86 0.19
C ASN A 123 -2.58 5.34 0.31
N LEU A 124 -2.04 4.75 1.38
CA LEU A 124 -2.19 3.33 1.67
C LEU A 124 -3.45 3.13 2.52
N ILE A 125 -4.22 2.08 2.22
CA ILE A 125 -5.46 1.75 2.92
C ILE A 125 -5.53 0.25 3.22
N ASP A 126 -6.57 -0.13 3.97
CA ASP A 126 -6.86 -1.50 4.36
C ASP A 126 -5.75 -2.15 5.19
N PHE A 127 -5.88 -1.98 6.50
CA PHE A 127 -4.93 -2.51 7.47
C PHE A 127 -5.44 -3.80 8.13
N THR A 128 -6.39 -4.51 7.48
CA THR A 128 -7.07 -5.68 8.06
C THR A 128 -6.10 -6.79 8.46
N LEU A 129 -5.06 -7.01 7.64
CA LEU A 129 -4.04 -8.04 7.91
C LEU A 129 -2.76 -7.47 8.54
N SER A 130 -2.70 -6.16 8.77
CA SER A 130 -1.47 -5.47 9.18
C SER A 130 -1.01 -5.85 10.58
N ARG A 131 0.24 -5.50 10.87
CA ARG A 131 0.84 -5.58 12.20
C ARG A 131 1.49 -4.27 12.57
N MET A 132 1.37 -3.86 13.82
CA MET A 132 2.11 -2.74 14.39
C MET A 132 2.34 -2.93 15.89
N ARG A 133 3.38 -2.29 16.40
CA ARG A 133 3.64 -2.14 17.83
C ARG A 133 3.74 -0.66 18.19
N LYS A 134 2.96 -0.24 19.17
CA LYS A 134 3.10 1.07 19.80
C LYS A 134 3.37 0.86 21.28
N GLU A 135 4.53 1.32 21.74
CA GLU A 135 5.02 1.07 23.10
C GLU A 135 5.05 -0.46 23.37
N GLU A 136 4.40 -0.92 24.44
CA GLU A 136 4.36 -2.34 24.82
C GLU A 136 3.21 -3.12 24.17
N THR A 137 2.39 -2.47 23.33
CA THR A 137 1.21 -3.10 22.73
C THR A 137 1.43 -3.42 21.26
N THR A 138 1.35 -4.71 20.92
CA THR A 138 1.34 -5.19 19.53
C THR A 138 -0.09 -5.49 19.11
N ILE A 139 -0.51 -4.91 17.98
CA ILE A 139 -1.79 -5.17 17.32
C ILE A 139 -1.46 -5.86 15.99
N PHE A 140 -2.02 -7.03 15.77
CA PHE A 140 -1.81 -7.79 14.55
C PHE A 140 -2.98 -8.72 14.28
N ARG A 141 -3.13 -9.15 13.02
CA ARG A 141 -3.95 -10.31 12.66
C ARG A 141 -3.08 -11.55 12.58
N ASP A 142 -3.48 -12.60 13.28
CA ASP A 142 -2.89 -13.93 13.10
C ASP A 142 -3.46 -14.56 11.81
N LEU A 143 -2.60 -14.76 10.82
CA LEU A 143 -2.98 -15.30 9.52
C LEU A 143 -2.81 -16.82 9.46
N GLU A 144 -2.18 -17.46 10.44
CA GLU A 144 -1.88 -18.90 10.38
C GLU A 144 -3.15 -19.76 10.36
N SER A 145 -4.25 -19.22 10.91
CA SER A 145 -5.57 -19.86 10.90
C SER A 145 -6.33 -19.76 9.57
N ASP A 146 -5.83 -18.99 8.59
CA ASP A 146 -6.48 -18.74 7.31
C ASP A 146 -5.82 -19.56 6.18
N GLU A 147 -6.22 -20.83 6.03
CA GLU A 147 -5.64 -21.71 5.01
C GLU A 147 -5.95 -21.24 3.58
N GLU A 148 -7.10 -20.61 3.36
CA GLU A 148 -7.55 -20.16 2.04
C GLU A 148 -6.66 -19.04 1.50
N LEU A 149 -6.21 -18.13 2.37
CA LEU A 149 -5.27 -17.06 2.03
C LEU A 149 -3.99 -17.59 1.35
N PHE A 150 -3.48 -18.74 1.79
CA PHE A 150 -2.25 -19.33 1.25
C PHE A 150 -2.46 -20.27 0.07
N ALA A 151 -3.69 -20.73 -0.14
CA ALA A 151 -4.06 -21.63 -1.23
C ALA A 151 -4.32 -20.91 -2.56
N GLY A 152 -4.44 -19.58 -2.54
CA GLY A 152 -4.67 -18.77 -3.74
C GLY A 152 -3.60 -18.96 -4.84
N THR A 153 -4.01 -18.91 -6.10
CA THR A 153 -3.13 -19.04 -7.27
C THR A 153 -3.56 -18.10 -8.40
N GLY A 154 -2.71 -17.89 -9.41
CA GLY A 154 -3.05 -17.14 -10.61
C GLY A 154 -2.63 -15.66 -10.61
N ASP A 155 -2.27 -15.10 -9.46
CA ASP A 155 -1.58 -13.81 -9.35
C ASP A 155 -0.40 -13.89 -8.36
N TYR A 156 0.62 -13.06 -8.60
CA TYR A 156 1.80 -12.97 -7.75
C TYR A 156 1.47 -12.52 -6.32
N GLN A 157 0.33 -11.85 -6.13
CA GLN A 157 -0.21 -11.52 -4.80
C GLN A 157 -0.24 -12.74 -3.87
N PHE A 158 -0.69 -13.89 -4.37
CA PHE A 158 -0.79 -15.09 -3.56
C PHE A 158 0.58 -15.70 -3.20
N ASP A 159 1.58 -15.52 -4.07
CA ASP A 159 2.96 -15.87 -3.74
C ASP A 159 3.50 -15.01 -2.61
N ILE A 160 3.12 -13.72 -2.52
CA ILE A 160 3.53 -12.84 -1.42
C ILE A 160 3.05 -13.38 -0.07
N TYR A 161 1.80 -13.84 0.07
CA TYR A 161 1.34 -14.45 1.33
C TYR A 161 2.19 -15.66 1.73
N ARG A 162 2.52 -16.54 0.78
CA ARG A 162 3.40 -17.70 1.02
C ARG A 162 4.82 -17.27 1.39
N MET A 163 5.37 -16.26 0.73
CA MET A 163 6.69 -15.71 1.02
C MET A 163 6.75 -15.12 2.43
N MET A 164 5.73 -14.35 2.84
CA MET A 164 5.63 -13.83 4.20
C MET A 164 5.56 -14.94 5.24
N ARG A 165 4.69 -15.94 5.03
CA ARG A 165 4.55 -17.10 5.94
C ARG A 165 5.86 -17.90 6.05
N HIS A 166 6.58 -18.05 4.94
CA HIS A 166 7.89 -18.70 4.94
C HIS A 166 8.92 -17.89 5.71
N GLU A 167 8.97 -16.57 5.51
CA GLU A 167 9.93 -15.67 6.15
C GLU A 167 9.72 -15.58 7.67
N ASN A 168 8.47 -15.48 8.11
CA ASN A 168 8.15 -15.40 9.55
C ASN A 168 7.94 -16.78 10.20
N GLN A 169 8.02 -17.87 9.45
CA GLN A 169 7.79 -19.24 9.92
C GLN A 169 6.41 -19.44 10.61
N GLY A 170 5.40 -18.68 10.17
CA GLY A 170 4.06 -18.67 10.76
C GLY A 170 3.92 -17.81 12.02
N ASP A 171 4.99 -17.15 12.50
CA ASP A 171 4.91 -16.20 13.61
C ASP A 171 4.48 -14.81 13.12
N TRP A 172 3.18 -14.57 13.16
CA TRP A 172 2.58 -13.29 12.77
C TRP A 172 2.68 -12.21 13.86
N LEU A 173 3.14 -12.52 15.08
CA LEU A 173 3.32 -11.53 16.15
C LEU A 173 4.64 -10.77 15.98
N THR A 174 5.70 -11.50 15.63
CA THR A 174 7.05 -10.94 15.44
C THR A 174 7.07 -9.89 14.34
N PHE A 175 7.90 -8.85 14.54
CA PHE A 175 8.13 -7.83 13.52
C PHE A 175 9.09 -8.36 12.45
N THR A 176 8.58 -8.49 11.23
CA THR A 176 9.35 -8.96 10.07
C THR A 176 9.24 -7.93 8.94
N PRO A 177 10.03 -6.83 8.94
CA PRO A 177 9.90 -5.73 7.97
C PRO A 177 10.08 -6.16 6.51
N LYS A 178 10.74 -7.30 6.27
CA LYS A 178 10.90 -7.90 4.95
C LYS A 178 9.58 -8.22 4.25
N THR A 179 8.48 -8.39 4.99
CA THR A 179 7.15 -8.51 4.40
C THR A 179 6.75 -7.26 3.59
N ASN A 180 7.15 -6.06 4.03
CA ASN A 180 6.95 -4.83 3.26
C ASN A 180 7.81 -4.80 1.99
N CYS A 181 9.04 -5.35 2.02
CA CYS A 181 9.87 -5.52 0.84
C CYS A 181 9.19 -6.40 -0.22
N PHE A 182 8.59 -7.51 0.19
CA PHE A 182 7.85 -8.40 -0.71
C PHE A 182 6.64 -7.71 -1.36
N TRP A 183 5.86 -6.95 -0.58
CA TRP A 183 4.73 -6.20 -1.13
C TRP A 183 5.16 -5.07 -2.07
N LEU A 184 6.23 -4.34 -1.75
CA LEU A 184 6.76 -3.32 -2.64
C LEU A 184 7.32 -3.93 -3.93
N HIS A 185 7.91 -5.13 -3.85
CA HIS A 185 8.35 -5.89 -5.00
C HIS A 185 7.16 -6.27 -5.90
N TYR A 186 6.08 -6.78 -5.31
CA TYR A 186 4.82 -7.02 -6.01
C TYR A 186 4.31 -5.76 -6.74
N LEU A 187 4.24 -4.64 -6.03
CA LEU A 187 3.78 -3.36 -6.61
C LEU A 187 4.69 -2.89 -7.76
N SER A 188 6.01 -3.10 -7.65
CA SER A 188 6.95 -2.81 -8.73
C SER A 188 6.63 -3.61 -10.00
N LYS A 189 6.32 -4.91 -9.86
CA LYS A 189 5.92 -5.77 -10.99
C LYS A 189 4.60 -5.30 -11.60
N GLN A 190 3.65 -4.89 -10.76
CA GLN A 190 2.36 -4.39 -11.22
C GLN A 190 2.50 -3.08 -12.02
N LEU A 191 3.27 -2.12 -11.51
CA LEU A 191 3.46 -0.81 -12.11
C LEU A 191 4.38 -0.84 -13.33
N ILE A 192 5.51 -1.54 -13.26
CA ILE A 192 6.55 -1.54 -14.29
C ILE A 192 6.28 -2.62 -15.35
N SER A 193 5.99 -3.84 -14.93
CA SER A 193 5.96 -5.00 -15.83
C SER A 193 4.57 -5.29 -16.42
N LYS A 194 3.51 -5.09 -15.63
CA LYS A 194 2.11 -5.32 -16.06
C LYS A 194 1.50 -4.09 -16.75
N ARG A 195 0.22 -4.19 -17.14
CA ARG A 195 -0.44 -3.39 -18.20
C ARG A 195 -0.45 -1.87 -17.96
N LYS A 196 -0.17 -1.39 -16.75
CA LYS A 196 -0.30 0.02 -16.34
C LYS A 196 0.68 0.96 -17.04
N CYS A 197 1.96 0.63 -17.15
CA CYS A 197 2.94 1.51 -17.80
C CYS A 197 3.42 1.03 -19.18
N LYS A 198 2.76 0.03 -19.80
CA LYS A 198 3.25 -0.58 -21.06
C LYS A 198 3.48 0.40 -22.21
N LYS A 199 2.68 1.46 -22.30
CA LYS A 199 2.83 2.52 -23.32
C LYS A 199 3.74 3.66 -22.86
N ALA A 200 3.88 3.84 -21.54
CA ALA A 200 4.62 4.93 -20.92
C ALA A 200 6.13 4.64 -20.82
N ILE A 201 6.52 3.36 -20.70
CA ILE A 201 7.92 2.96 -20.47
C ILE A 201 8.38 1.97 -21.55
N PRO A 202 9.47 2.28 -22.29
CA PRO A 202 10.04 1.38 -23.29
C PRO A 202 10.39 0.01 -22.71
N LYS A 203 10.21 -1.07 -23.50
CA LYS A 203 10.42 -2.46 -23.02
C LYS A 203 11.79 -2.68 -22.37
N LYS A 204 12.87 -2.20 -23.00
CA LYS A 204 14.24 -2.32 -22.45
C LYS A 204 14.37 -1.62 -21.10
N ARG A 205 13.80 -0.42 -20.97
CA ARG A 205 13.80 0.35 -19.73
C ARG A 205 12.99 -0.34 -18.63
N ARG A 206 11.84 -0.93 -18.95
CA ARG A 206 11.07 -1.75 -18.00
C ARG A 206 11.86 -2.92 -17.45
N GLN A 207 12.63 -3.61 -18.30
CA GLN A 207 13.49 -4.70 -17.85
C GLN A 207 14.55 -4.19 -16.85
N THR A 208 15.30 -3.14 -17.20
CA THR A 208 16.32 -2.56 -16.31
C THR A 208 15.72 -2.07 -14.99
N LEU A 209 14.58 -1.38 -15.03
CA LEU A 209 13.90 -0.96 -13.80
C LEU A 209 13.47 -2.16 -12.97
N GLN A 210 12.95 -3.21 -13.61
CA GLN A 210 12.52 -4.39 -12.88
C GLN A 210 13.70 -5.12 -12.24
N GLU A 211 14.85 -5.22 -12.90
CA GLU A 211 16.07 -5.80 -12.35
C GLU A 211 16.55 -5.04 -11.10
N MET A 212 16.46 -3.70 -11.09
CA MET A 212 16.73 -2.88 -9.91
C MET A 212 15.73 -3.16 -8.78
N TRP A 213 14.42 -3.15 -9.06
CA TRP A 213 13.40 -3.41 -8.05
C TRP A 213 13.38 -4.87 -7.56
N ASP A 214 13.92 -5.81 -8.34
CA ASP A 214 14.09 -7.21 -7.94
C ASP A 214 15.09 -7.37 -6.77
N GLN A 215 15.95 -6.37 -6.52
CA GLN A 215 16.83 -6.36 -5.34
C GLN A 215 16.09 -6.33 -4.01
N LEU A 216 14.82 -5.88 -3.99
CA LEU A 216 13.99 -5.88 -2.77
C LEU A 216 13.87 -7.27 -2.13
N LEU A 217 13.99 -8.35 -2.92
CA LEU A 217 13.94 -9.72 -2.41
C LEU A 217 15.16 -10.10 -1.56
N ASN A 218 16.26 -9.36 -1.70
CA ASN A 218 17.51 -9.55 -0.96
C ASN A 218 17.60 -8.63 0.28
N PHE A 219 16.63 -7.73 0.50
CA PHE A 219 16.66 -6.76 1.59
C PHE A 219 15.92 -7.28 2.82
N ASP A 220 16.40 -6.88 3.98
CA ASP A 220 15.74 -7.19 5.26
C ASP A 220 14.70 -6.12 5.62
N THR A 221 14.91 -4.87 5.16
CA THR A 221 14.01 -3.74 5.36
C THR A 221 14.02 -2.81 4.15
N LEU A 222 12.93 -2.06 3.95
CA LEU A 222 12.85 -1.05 2.91
C LEU A 222 13.88 0.08 3.06
N ARG A 223 14.47 0.26 4.24
CA ARG A 223 15.56 1.22 4.43
C ARG A 223 16.77 0.93 3.54
N ASP A 224 17.00 -0.35 3.19
CA ASP A 224 18.12 -0.78 2.36
C ASP A 224 18.09 -0.16 0.95
N VAL A 225 16.91 0.26 0.48
CA VAL A 225 16.74 1.03 -0.76
C VAL A 225 17.62 2.29 -0.78
N PHE A 226 17.79 2.95 0.37
CA PHE A 226 18.56 4.20 0.46
C PHE A 226 20.07 4.00 0.51
N THR A 227 20.53 2.77 0.71
CA THR A 227 21.96 2.42 0.81
C THR A 227 22.45 1.54 -0.34
N ASN A 228 21.54 1.05 -1.19
CA ASN A 228 21.88 0.21 -2.32
C ASN A 228 22.18 1.05 -3.58
N ASP A 229 23.32 0.78 -4.21
CA ASP A 229 23.82 1.54 -5.36
C ASP A 229 22.88 1.48 -6.58
N ASP A 230 22.11 0.40 -6.77
CA ASP A 230 21.20 0.26 -7.90
C ASP A 230 20.10 1.33 -7.88
N PHE A 231 19.77 1.87 -6.70
CA PHE A 231 18.75 2.91 -6.53
C PHE A 231 19.30 4.35 -6.57
N TYR A 232 20.62 4.54 -6.61
CA TYR A 232 21.26 5.85 -6.49
C TYR A 232 20.70 6.89 -7.48
N ASP A 233 20.66 6.55 -8.77
CA ASP A 233 20.19 7.46 -9.83
C ASP A 233 18.72 7.84 -9.65
N VAL A 234 17.88 6.88 -9.23
CA VAL A 234 16.45 7.08 -8.99
C VAL A 234 16.27 8.00 -7.80
N LEU A 235 16.94 7.73 -6.69
CA LEU A 235 16.87 8.57 -5.50
C LEU A 235 17.36 9.99 -5.80
N GLN A 236 18.49 10.16 -6.48
CA GLN A 236 19.02 11.47 -6.86
C GLN A 236 18.08 12.24 -7.79
N ARG A 237 17.41 11.55 -8.72
CA ARG A 237 16.46 12.15 -9.65
C ARG A 237 15.14 12.55 -9.01
N HIS A 238 14.67 11.83 -7.99
CA HIS A 238 13.31 12.04 -7.46
C HIS A 238 13.29 12.74 -6.10
N LEU A 239 14.37 12.68 -5.34
CA LEU A 239 14.46 13.24 -4.00
C LEU A 239 15.30 14.52 -3.96
N ILE A 240 14.91 15.41 -3.06
CA ILE A 240 15.68 16.59 -2.67
C ILE A 240 15.81 16.53 -1.14
N ILE A 241 17.00 16.20 -0.66
CA ILE A 241 17.29 16.14 0.77
C ILE A 241 17.71 17.55 1.22
N LYS A 242 16.94 18.14 2.14
CA LYS A 242 17.32 19.36 2.82
C LYS A 242 17.96 18.97 4.16
N SER A 243 19.27 19.21 4.29
CA SER A 243 19.96 19.09 5.58
C SER A 243 19.33 20.03 6.60
N ARG A 244 19.40 19.66 7.89
CA ARG A 244 19.04 20.60 8.97
C ARG A 244 19.88 21.87 8.80
N PRO A 245 19.30 23.08 8.94
CA PRO A 245 20.13 24.23 9.25
C PRO A 245 20.89 23.90 10.55
N ASN A 246 22.20 24.08 10.54
CA ASN A 246 23.00 23.96 11.76
C ASN A 246 22.43 24.95 12.78
N GLU A 247 21.84 24.45 13.86
CA GLU A 247 21.60 25.22 15.09
C GLU A 247 22.89 25.35 15.89
#